data_AF-A0A8J5QV88-F1
#
_entry.id   AF-A0A8J5QV88-F1
#
_cell.length_a   1.000
_cell.length_b   1.000
_cell.length_c   1.000
_cell.angle_alpha   90.00
_cell.angle_beta   90.00
_cell.angle_gamma   90.00
#
_symmetry.space_group_name_H-M   'P 1'
#
loop_
_entity.id
_entity.type
_entity.pdbx_description
1 polymer ?
#
loop_
_entity_poly.entity_id
_entity_poly.type
_entity_poly.pdbx_seq_one_letter_code
_entity_poly.pdbx_strand_id
1 'polypeptide(L)'
;MSDNDNNKRQEDIGDSKPEDLLVDFGGKQVPFSKINKPHNVILDPNFHQPKVNAESFPDIEPEAKKGEEDVETRRKAAHKYILDPYAHKPQVNAEQFPEVEPEVEKTVEKVRAARQKKDE
;
A
#
# COMPACT_ATOMS: atom_id res chain seq x y z
N MET A 1 18.79 -71.13 -9.32
CA MET A 1 17.88 -70.19 -10.01
C MET A 1 17.42 -69.23 -8.95
N SER A 2 17.82 -67.96 -9.08
CA SER A 2 17.66 -66.91 -8.07
C SER A 2 16.32 -66.21 -8.27
N ASP A 3 15.49 -66.17 -7.23
CA ASP A 3 14.28 -65.35 -7.19
C ASP A 3 14.46 -64.16 -6.24
N ASN A 4 14.50 -62.98 -6.84
CA ASN A 4 13.97 -61.67 -6.41
C ASN A 4 13.92 -61.31 -4.91
N ASP A 5 14.92 -60.57 -4.45
CA ASP A 5 14.83 -59.65 -3.31
C ASP A 5 14.84 -58.19 -3.82
N ASN A 6 13.71 -57.71 -4.32
CA ASN A 6 13.52 -56.29 -4.68
C ASN A 6 12.32 -55.70 -3.95
N ASN A 7 12.28 -55.86 -2.62
CA ASN A 7 11.38 -55.10 -1.79
C ASN A 7 12.11 -54.55 -0.56
N LYS A 8 12.87 -53.47 -0.76
CA LYS A 8 13.31 -52.62 0.33
C LYS A 8 13.65 -51.23 -0.17
N ARG A 9 13.14 -50.24 0.58
CA ARG A 9 13.52 -48.81 0.69
C ARG A 9 12.44 -47.83 0.19
N GLN A 10 11.35 -47.77 0.95
CA GLN A 10 10.81 -46.46 1.33
C GLN A 10 11.69 -45.98 2.49
N GLU A 11 12.68 -45.14 2.20
CA GLU A 11 13.48 -44.44 3.21
C GLU A 11 13.02 -42.98 3.23
N ASP A 12 12.46 -42.58 4.38
CA ASP A 12 12.45 -41.24 4.97
C ASP A 12 12.48 -40.04 4.03
N ILE A 13 11.29 -39.60 3.59
CA ILE A 13 11.09 -38.28 2.96
C ILE A 13 11.05 -37.22 4.07
N GLY A 14 12.18 -37.04 4.76
CA GLY A 14 12.36 -36.02 5.79
C GLY A 14 13.70 -35.33 5.58
N ASP A 15 13.66 -34.05 5.22
CA ASP A 15 14.82 -33.15 5.14
C ASP A 15 15.90 -33.47 4.08
N SER A 16 15.53 -34.08 2.96
CA SER A 16 16.43 -34.11 1.79
C SER A 16 16.55 -32.70 1.18
N LYS A 17 17.64 -32.00 1.50
CA LYS A 17 17.98 -30.74 0.82
C LYS A 17 18.12 -31.02 -0.68
N PRO A 18 17.47 -30.25 -1.56
CA PRO A 18 17.53 -30.48 -3.02
C PRO A 18 18.95 -30.30 -3.58
N GLU A 19 19.89 -29.74 -2.81
CA GLU A 19 21.29 -29.61 -3.17
C GLU A 19 22.05 -30.94 -3.22
N ASP A 20 21.64 -31.91 -2.40
CA ASP A 20 22.32 -33.21 -2.28
C ASP A 20 21.73 -34.27 -3.25
N LEU A 21 20.66 -33.92 -3.96
CA LEU A 21 19.99 -34.83 -4.90
C LEU A 21 20.78 -34.92 -6.21
N LEU A 22 21.38 -36.08 -6.46
CA LEU A 22 22.05 -36.42 -7.73
C LEU A 22 21.09 -37.16 -8.65
N VAL A 23 20.92 -36.68 -9.88
CA VAL A 23 20.04 -37.26 -10.90
C VAL A 23 20.88 -37.76 -12.07
N ASP A 24 20.59 -38.95 -12.59
CA ASP A 24 21.22 -39.43 -13.82
C ASP A 24 20.62 -38.71 -15.03
N PHE A 25 21.46 -37.99 -15.76
CA PHE A 25 21.10 -37.31 -17.00
C PHE A 25 22.04 -37.75 -18.12
N GLY A 26 21.58 -38.70 -18.94
CA GLY A 26 22.36 -39.20 -20.07
C GLY A 26 23.60 -40.01 -19.68
N GLY A 27 23.54 -40.77 -18.58
CA GLY A 27 24.63 -41.62 -18.10
C GLY A 27 25.66 -40.86 -17.24
N LYS A 28 25.33 -39.65 -16.80
CA LYS A 28 26.16 -38.81 -15.93
C LYS A 28 25.32 -38.35 -14.74
N GLN A 29 25.84 -38.54 -13.53
CA GLN A 29 25.20 -38.04 -12.32
C GLN A 29 25.44 -36.52 -12.19
N VAL A 30 24.35 -35.75 -12.18
CA VAL A 30 24.37 -34.30 -12.04
C VAL A 30 23.47 -33.85 -10.88
N PRO A 31 23.87 -32.86 -10.08
CA PRO A 31 23.01 -32.32 -9.03
C PRO A 31 21.72 -31.72 -9.60
N PHE A 32 20.59 -31.98 -8.95
CA PHE A 32 19.28 -31.48 -9.33
C PHE A 32 19.22 -29.95 -9.36
N SER A 33 19.94 -29.30 -8.43
CA SER A 33 20.10 -27.83 -8.38
C SER A 33 20.66 -27.22 -9.67
N LYS A 34 21.44 -27.97 -10.46
CA LYS A 34 21.97 -27.50 -11.75
C LYS A 34 20.94 -27.58 -12.87
N ILE A 35 19.97 -28.48 -12.76
CA ILE A 35 18.91 -28.68 -13.74
C ILE A 35 17.77 -27.70 -13.49
N ASN A 36 17.34 -27.56 -12.24
CA ASN A 36 16.21 -26.73 -11.87
C ASN A 36 16.66 -25.48 -11.12
N LYS A 37 17.08 -24.46 -11.87
CA LYS A 37 17.37 -23.14 -11.30
C LYS A 37 16.06 -22.42 -10.97
N PRO A 38 15.97 -21.68 -9.86
CA PRO A 38 14.80 -20.86 -9.58
C PRO A 38 14.58 -19.86 -10.71
N HIS A 39 13.34 -19.73 -11.18
CA HIS A 39 12.97 -18.79 -12.25
C HIS A 39 13.16 -17.32 -11.84
N ASN A 40 13.21 -17.03 -10.54
CA ASN A 40 13.48 -15.71 -9.99
C ASN A 40 14.67 -15.79 -9.02
N VAL A 41 15.76 -15.10 -9.35
CA VAL A 41 16.82 -14.82 -8.37
C VAL A 41 16.40 -13.55 -7.64
N ILE A 42 16.12 -13.65 -6.34
CA ILE A 42 15.91 -12.47 -5.50
C ILE A 42 17.29 -11.84 -5.32
N LEU A 43 17.53 -10.78 -6.07
CA LEU A 43 18.76 -10.03 -5.99
C LEU A 43 18.54 -8.93 -4.96
N ASP A 44 19.44 -8.85 -3.97
CA ASP A 44 19.37 -7.84 -2.93
C ASP A 44 19.29 -6.44 -3.57
N PRO A 45 18.31 -5.59 -3.20
CA PRO A 45 18.07 -4.30 -3.86
C PRO A 45 19.31 -3.41 -3.95
N ASN A 46 20.20 -3.54 -2.96
CA ASN A 46 21.44 -2.78 -2.82
C ASN A 46 22.51 -3.10 -3.87
N PHE A 47 22.41 -4.23 -4.58
CA PHE A 47 23.41 -4.64 -5.56
C PHE A 47 23.05 -4.21 -6.98
N HIS A 48 21.83 -3.73 -7.23
CA HIS A 48 21.31 -3.51 -8.59
C HIS A 48 20.81 -2.10 -8.83
N GLN A 49 20.60 -1.33 -7.78
CA GLN A 49 20.32 0.08 -7.91
C GLN A 49 21.62 0.85 -8.07
N PRO A 50 21.71 1.76 -9.06
CA PRO A 50 22.84 2.67 -9.16
C PRO A 50 22.92 3.50 -7.88
N LYS A 51 24.07 3.43 -7.20
CA LYS A 51 24.37 4.29 -6.06
C LYS A 51 24.71 5.67 -6.59
N VAL A 52 23.69 6.52 -6.72
CA VAL A 52 23.86 7.91 -7.15
C VAL A 52 24.37 8.75 -5.97
N ASN A 53 25.47 9.49 -6.16
CA ASN A 53 25.95 10.44 -5.17
C ASN A 53 25.21 11.78 -5.38
N ALA A 54 24.47 12.24 -4.37
CA ALA A 54 23.75 13.51 -4.42
C ALA A 54 24.67 14.71 -4.74
N GLU A 55 25.93 14.64 -4.32
CA GLU A 55 26.94 15.69 -4.56
C GLU A 55 27.53 15.66 -5.98
N SER A 56 27.29 14.58 -6.73
CA SER A 56 27.79 14.45 -8.12
C SER A 56 26.84 15.05 -9.16
N PHE A 57 25.65 15.49 -8.74
CA PHE A 57 24.71 16.16 -9.63
C PHE A 57 25.08 17.64 -9.75
N PRO A 58 25.08 18.21 -10.96
CA PRO A 58 25.28 19.64 -11.14
C PRO A 58 24.16 20.44 -10.46
N ASP A 59 24.49 21.64 -9.98
CA ASP A 59 23.50 22.57 -9.44
C ASP A 59 22.42 22.89 -10.49
N ILE A 60 21.19 23.04 -10.04
CA ILE A 60 20.05 23.41 -10.88
C ILE A 60 20.27 24.82 -11.45
N GLU A 61 20.04 24.98 -12.76
CA GLU A 61 20.11 26.29 -13.43
C GLU A 61 19.18 27.32 -12.76
N PRO A 62 19.56 28.61 -12.74
CA PRO A 62 18.79 29.65 -12.05
C PRO A 62 17.36 29.83 -12.58
N GLU A 63 17.11 29.48 -13.85
CA GLU A 63 15.76 29.49 -14.45
C GLU A 63 14.87 28.37 -13.89
N ALA A 64 15.42 27.16 -13.78
CA ALA A 64 14.70 26.00 -13.22
C ALA A 64 14.39 26.18 -11.73
N LYS A 65 15.30 26.81 -10.97
CA LYS A 65 15.07 27.13 -9.55
C LYS A 65 13.88 28.08 -9.33
N LYS A 66 13.71 29.08 -10.20
CA LYS A 66 12.54 29.98 -10.18
C LYS A 66 11.25 29.24 -10.50
N GLY A 67 11.30 28.33 -11.48
CA GLY A 67 10.15 27.49 -11.81
C GLY A 67 9.68 26.62 -10.64
N GLU A 68 10.61 26.05 -9.88
CA GLU A 68 10.27 25.28 -8.67
C GLU A 68 9.66 26.17 -7.57
N GLU A 69 10.23 27.36 -7.34
CA GLU A 69 9.68 28.34 -6.38
C GLU A 69 8.25 28.81 -6.77
N ASP A 70 7.99 29.02 -8.06
CA ASP A 70 6.66 29.38 -8.58
C ASP A 70 5.64 28.25 -8.41
N VAL A 71 6.07 26.99 -8.62
CA VAL A 71 5.21 25.82 -8.40
C VAL A 71 4.93 25.62 -6.91
N GLU A 72 5.94 25.79 -6.07
CA GLU A 72 5.87 25.70 -4.61
C GLU A 72 4.91 26.76 -4.03
N THR A 73 4.98 28.01 -4.50
CA THR A 73 4.09 29.10 -4.07
C THR A 73 2.65 28.85 -4.50
N ARG A 74 2.41 28.39 -5.74
CA ARG A 74 1.07 28.01 -6.23
C ARG A 74 0.49 26.85 -5.42
N ARG A 75 1.31 25.84 -5.08
CA ARG A 75 0.88 24.69 -4.27
C ARG A 75 0.48 25.12 -2.85
N LYS A 76 1.27 26.00 -2.22
CA LYS A 76 0.96 26.57 -0.89
C LYS A 76 -0.33 27.39 -0.92
N ALA A 77 -0.54 28.19 -1.97
CA ALA A 77 -1.78 28.93 -2.15
C ALA A 77 -2.99 28.00 -2.31
N ALA A 78 -2.90 26.98 -3.17
CA ALA A 78 -3.97 26.01 -3.38
C ALA A 78 -4.32 25.22 -2.11
N HIS A 79 -3.32 24.81 -1.33
CA HIS A 79 -3.52 24.07 -0.09
C HIS A 79 -4.27 24.90 0.98
N LYS A 80 -4.07 26.22 1.01
CA LYS A 80 -4.80 27.12 1.92
C LYS A 80 -6.32 27.11 1.67
N TYR A 81 -6.75 26.96 0.41
CA TYR A 81 -8.18 26.93 0.07
C TYR A 81 -8.82 25.54 0.23
N ILE A 82 -8.03 24.47 0.29
CA ILE A 82 -8.54 23.10 0.41
C ILE A 82 -8.73 22.71 1.89
N LEU A 83 -7.90 23.23 2.80
CA LEU A 83 -7.94 22.84 4.22
C LEU A 83 -8.83 23.71 5.10
N ASP A 84 -9.42 24.79 4.57
CA ASP A 84 -10.38 25.56 5.36
C ASP A 84 -11.76 24.86 5.30
N PRO A 85 -12.23 24.21 6.38
CA PRO A 85 -13.51 23.51 6.38
C PRO A 85 -14.70 24.47 6.24
N TYR A 86 -14.49 25.78 6.30
CA TYR A 86 -15.51 26.81 6.09
C TYR A 86 -15.48 27.45 4.70
N ALA A 87 -14.40 27.32 3.92
CA ALA A 87 -14.27 28.02 2.63
C ALA A 87 -15.29 27.56 1.56
N HIS A 88 -15.79 26.32 1.66
CA HIS A 88 -16.71 25.73 0.67
C HIS A 88 -18.11 25.44 1.23
N LYS A 89 -18.47 26.03 2.38
CA LYS A 89 -19.83 25.82 2.91
C LYS A 89 -20.84 26.52 2.00
N PRO A 90 -21.89 25.82 1.55
CA PRO A 90 -22.98 26.47 0.82
C PRO A 90 -23.58 27.54 1.71
N GLN A 91 -23.69 28.77 1.19
CA GLN A 91 -24.38 29.85 1.88
C GLN A 91 -25.88 29.53 1.88
N VAL A 92 -26.39 29.11 3.03
CA VAL A 92 -27.80 28.79 3.21
C VAL A 92 -28.57 30.10 3.41
N ASN A 93 -29.47 30.44 2.50
CA ASN A 93 -30.34 31.60 2.67
C ASN A 93 -31.48 31.21 3.63
N ALA A 94 -31.55 31.88 4.78
CA ALA A 94 -32.58 31.62 5.80
C ALA A 94 -34.00 31.84 5.27
N GLU A 95 -34.19 32.68 4.24
CA GLU A 95 -35.48 32.99 3.64
C GLU A 95 -35.96 31.93 2.63
N GLN A 96 -35.08 31.00 2.23
CA GLN A 96 -35.45 29.88 1.36
C GLN A 96 -36.08 28.71 2.12
N PHE A 97 -36.02 28.73 3.45
CA PHE A 97 -36.68 27.71 4.27
C PHE A 97 -38.15 28.09 4.46
N PRO A 98 -39.09 27.15 4.23
CA PRO A 98 -40.48 27.40 4.55
C PRO A 98 -40.63 27.66 6.06
N GLU A 99 -41.51 28.59 6.41
CA GLU A 99 -41.88 28.82 7.81
C GLU A 99 -42.40 27.53 8.43
N VAL A 100 -41.94 27.22 9.64
CA VAL A 100 -42.31 26.00 10.34
C VAL A 100 -43.76 26.14 10.80
N GLU A 101 -44.60 25.17 10.43
CA GLU A 101 -46.00 25.16 10.84
C GLU A 101 -46.14 25.09 12.38
N PRO A 102 -47.15 25.76 12.97
CA PRO A 102 -47.29 25.88 14.43
C PRO A 102 -47.55 24.54 15.14
N GLU A 103 -47.97 23.51 14.41
CA GLU A 103 -48.10 22.16 14.94
C GLU A 103 -46.74 21.50 15.16
N VAL A 104 -45.79 21.73 14.26
CA VAL A 104 -44.43 21.19 14.34
C VAL A 104 -43.68 21.83 15.51
N GLU A 105 -43.84 23.12 15.76
CA GLU A 105 -43.24 23.80 16.92
C GLU A 105 -43.65 23.17 18.25
N LYS A 106 -44.94 22.85 18.42
CA LYS A 106 -45.46 22.17 19.62
C LYS A 106 -44.85 20.78 19.80
N THR A 107 -44.56 20.07 18.71
CA THR A 107 -43.90 18.76 18.81
C THR A 107 -42.43 18.90 19.20
N VAL A 108 -41.71 19.87 18.65
CA VAL A 108 -40.31 20.15 18.99
C VAL A 108 -40.18 20.57 20.46
N GLU A 109 -41.09 21.39 20.96
CA GLU A 109 -41.10 21.81 22.36
C GLU A 109 -41.39 20.63 23.32
N LYS A 110 -42.34 19.76 22.98
CA LYS A 110 -42.60 18.51 23.74
C LYS A 110 -41.37 17.60 23.78
N VAL A 111 -40.68 17.43 22.65
CA VAL A 111 -39.46 16.61 22.57
C VAL A 111 -38.33 17.23 23.41
N ARG A 112 -38.20 18.57 23.40
CA ARG A 112 -37.20 19.28 24.22
C ARG A 112 -37.48 19.14 25.72
N ALA A 113 -38.73 19.29 26.14
CA ALA A 113 -39.15 19.09 27.52
C ALA A 113 -38.98 17.63 27.98
N ALA A 114 -39.23 16.65 27.10
CA ALA A 114 -39.04 15.23 27.40
C ALA A 114 -37.55 14.86 27.56
N ARG A 115 -36.64 15.55 26.87
CA ARG A 115 -35.19 15.37 27.06
C ARG A 115 -34.73 15.95 28.40
N GLN A 116 -35.17 17.16 28.74
CA GLN A 116 -34.84 17.79 30.03
C GLN A 116 -35.32 16.97 31.23
N LYS A 117 -36.45 16.26 31.13
CA LYS A 117 -36.96 15.37 32.19
C LYS A 117 -36.26 14.02 32.29
N LYS A 118 -35.42 13.64 31.32
CA LYS A 118 -34.63 12.39 31.35
C LYS A 118 -33.20 12.61 31.84
N ASP A 119 -32.76 13.87 31.86
CA ASP A 119 -31.44 14.28 32.31
C ASP A 119 -31.43 14.73 33.80
N GLU A 120 -32.58 14.65 34.49
CA GLU A 120 -32.76 14.65 35.96
C GLU A 120 -32.98 13.23 36.49
#